data_AF-A0A6N2S320-F1
#
_entry.id   AF-A0A6N2S320-F1
#
_cell.length_a   1.000
_cell.length_b   1.000
_cell.length_c   1.000
_cell.angle_alpha   90.00
_cell.angle_beta   90.00
_cell.angle_gamma   90.00
#
_symmetry.space_group_name_H-M   'P 1'
#
loop_
_entity.id
_entity.type
_entity.pdbx_description
1 polymer ?
#
loop_
_entity_poly.entity_id
_entity_poly.type
_entity_poly.pdbx_seq_one_letter_code
_entity_poly.pdbx_strand_id
1 'polypeptide(L)'
;MSGILKYKDFYGSIELSYEDKILHGKIECINDLVTYEAETINDLEAAFREAVDDYLDTCKSLGKKPEKPMSGTFNIRIGSELHQKAYLAATENGMKLNEFIKQAVSEKLSAKKEIHYHFESVTAISRGRFTTSHRKQSNFVWTAQDEGRIQH
;
A
#
# COMPACT_ATOMS: atom_id res chain seq x y z
N MET A 1 5.07 10.61 1.95
CA MET A 1 5.56 9.25 1.66
C MET A 1 6.85 9.07 2.44
N SER A 2 6.95 8.07 3.30
CA SER A 2 8.21 7.66 3.91
C SER A 2 9.02 6.90 2.87
N GLY A 3 10.22 7.39 2.56
CA GLY A 3 11.19 6.66 1.76
C GLY A 3 11.87 5.60 2.62
N ILE A 4 12.25 4.47 2.01
CA ILE A 4 13.12 3.48 2.65
C ILE A 4 14.44 3.42 1.90
N LEU A 5 15.55 3.53 2.62
CA LEU A 5 16.89 3.37 2.06
C LEU A 5 17.22 1.88 1.97
N LYS A 6 18.07 1.51 0.99
CA LYS A 6 18.49 0.11 0.78
C LYS A 6 19.98 0.02 0.46
N TYR A 7 20.70 -0.82 1.19
CA TYR A 7 22.12 -1.09 0.97
C TYR A 7 22.52 -2.41 1.62
N LYS A 8 23.26 -3.28 0.91
CA LYS A 8 23.72 -4.61 1.41
C LYS A 8 22.64 -5.47 2.09
N ASP A 9 21.42 -5.46 1.53
CA ASP A 9 20.24 -6.13 2.10
C ASP A 9 19.80 -5.61 3.49
N PHE A 10 20.21 -4.40 3.85
CA PHE A 10 19.68 -3.64 4.97
C PHE A 10 18.74 -2.56 4.47
N TYR A 11 17.81 -2.18 5.33
CA TYR A 11 16.78 -1.18 5.07
C TYR A 11 16.94 -0.06 6.07
N GLY A 12 16.76 1.19 5.64
CA GLY A 12 16.90 2.36 6.50
C GLY A 12 15.64 3.21 6.50
N SER A 13 15.20 3.68 7.67
CA SER A 13 14.10 4.65 7.76
C SER A 13 14.58 6.07 7.41
N ILE A 14 13.63 6.93 7.06
CA ILE A 14 13.85 8.36 6.87
C ILE A 14 12.72 9.10 7.59
N GLU A 15 13.09 9.88 8.59
CA GLU A 15 12.19 10.70 9.39
C GLU A 15 12.77 12.11 9.52
N LEU A 16 11.92 13.12 9.52
CA LEU A 16 12.33 14.52 9.67
C LEU A 16 12.06 14.97 11.11
N SER A 17 13.10 15.42 11.82
CA SER A 17 12.94 16.07 13.12
C SER A 17 12.65 17.56 12.91
N TYR A 18 11.48 18.01 13.35
CA TYR A 18 11.12 19.44 13.31
C TYR A 18 11.84 20.26 14.38
N GLU A 19 12.25 19.63 15.48
CA GLU A 19 12.93 20.29 16.60
C GLU A 19 14.38 20.60 16.22
N ASP A 20 15.08 19.60 15.69
CA ASP A 20 16.50 19.68 15.35
C ASP A 20 16.74 20.17 13.91
N LYS A 21 15.68 20.22 13.09
CA LYS A 21 15.71 20.58 11.67
C LYS A 21 16.66 19.71 10.83
N ILE A 22 16.86 18.46 11.23
CA ILE A 22 17.67 17.47 10.53
C ILE A 22 16.84 16.23 10.18
N LEU A 23 17.36 15.41 9.28
CA LEU A 23 16.83 14.11 8.94
C LEU A 23 17.47 13.06 9.85
N HIS A 24 16.65 12.17 10.38
CA HIS A 24 17.08 11.00 11.11
C HIS A 24 16.68 9.73 10.36
N GLY A 25 17.43 8.67 10.61
CA GLY A 25 17.06 7.33 10.21
C GLY A 25 17.65 6.30 11.15
N LYS A 26 17.14 5.08 11.03
CA LYS A 26 17.69 3.91 11.69
C LYS A 26 17.70 2.73 10.74
N ILE A 27 18.64 1.82 10.98
CA ILE A 27 18.64 0.53 10.28
C ILE A 27 17.45 -0.28 10.80
N GLU A 28 16.59 -0.67 9.87
CA GLU A 28 15.41 -1.50 10.11
C GLU A 28 15.76 -2.98 9.95
N CYS A 29 14.92 -3.83 10.54
CA CYS A 29 15.02 -5.29 10.41
C CYS A 29 16.31 -5.90 10.98
N ILE A 30 16.85 -5.28 12.04
CA ILE A 30 17.95 -5.79 12.87
C ILE A 30 17.55 -5.78 14.36
N ASN A 31 18.24 -6.54 15.20
CA ASN A 31 18.01 -6.55 16.65
C ASN A 31 18.70 -5.38 17.38
N ASP A 32 19.82 -4.91 16.82
CA ASP A 32 20.56 -3.78 17.38
C ASP A 32 19.93 -2.45 16.98
N LEU A 33 20.18 -1.39 17.77
CA LEU A 33 19.77 -0.04 17.41
C LEU A 33 20.96 0.69 16.78
N VAL A 34 20.86 0.95 15.47
CA VAL A 34 21.84 1.74 14.72
C VAL A 34 21.11 2.91 14.07
N THR A 35 21.48 4.13 14.45
CA THR A 35 20.87 5.37 13.99
C THR A 35 21.88 6.20 13.21
N TYR A 36 21.39 7.02 12.29
CA TYR A 36 22.17 7.97 11.50
C TYR A 36 21.35 9.24 11.29
N GLU A 37 22.02 10.35 11.02
CA GLU A 37 21.39 11.64 10.82
C GLU A 37 22.16 12.48 9.82
N ALA A 38 21.47 13.42 9.18
CA ALA A 38 22.07 14.37 8.26
C ALA A 38 21.17 15.57 7.98
N GLU A 39 21.75 16.65 7.46
CA GLU A 39 21.00 17.86 7.07
C GLU A 39 20.31 17.71 5.70
N THR A 40 20.87 16.88 4.82
CA THR A 40 20.36 16.67 3.46
C THR A 40 20.08 15.20 3.18
N ILE A 41 19.21 14.92 2.20
CA ILE A 41 18.88 13.55 1.80
C ILE A 41 20.12 12.81 1.27
N ASN A 42 20.97 13.50 0.50
CA ASN A 42 22.18 12.89 -0.06
C ASN A 42 23.16 12.48 1.05
N ASP A 43 23.33 13.36 2.05
CA ASP A 43 24.19 13.08 3.19
C ASP A 43 23.59 11.98 4.07
N LEU A 44 22.26 11.91 4.17
CA LEU A 44 21.56 10.84 4.88
C LEU A 44 21.79 9.47 4.22
N GLU A 45 21.80 9.42 2.89
CA GLU A 45 22.12 8.19 2.16
C GLU A 45 23.57 7.74 2.39
N ALA A 46 24.51 8.68 2.44
CA ALA A 46 25.91 8.41 2.76
C ALA A 46 26.05 7.90 4.21
N ALA A 47 25.45 8.60 5.16
CA ALA A 47 25.45 8.24 6.57
C ALA A 47 24.80 6.87 6.82
N PHE A 48 23.75 6.52 6.07
CA PHE A 48 23.16 5.19 6.13
C PHE A 48 24.12 4.09 5.66
N ARG A 49 24.85 4.32 4.55
CA ARG A 49 25.83 3.34 4.05
C ARG A 49 26.98 3.13 5.03
N GLU A 50 27.49 4.22 5.58
CA GLU A 50 28.52 4.20 6.63
C GLU A 50 28.03 3.44 7.86
N ALA A 51 26.83 3.77 8.37
CA ALA A 51 26.25 3.09 9.51
C ALA A 51 26.06 1.57 9.30
N VAL A 52 25.69 1.14 8.08
CA VAL A 52 25.60 -0.28 7.72
C VAL A 52 26.97 -0.94 7.70
N ASP A 53 27.98 -0.28 7.13
CA ASP A 53 29.33 -0.83 7.04
C ASP A 53 29.97 -0.95 8.43
N ASP A 54 29.83 0.08 9.26
CA ASP A 54 30.26 0.10 10.66
C ASP A 54 29.54 -0.97 11.49
N TYR A 55 28.24 -1.17 11.26
CA TYR A 55 27.47 -2.23 11.92
C TYR A 55 28.05 -3.61 11.59
N LEU A 56 28.32 -3.88 10.31
CA LEU A 56 28.88 -5.16 9.86
C LEU A 56 30.29 -5.39 10.40
N ASP A 57 31.13 -4.36 10.42
CA ASP A 57 32.48 -4.44 10.98
C ASP A 57 32.46 -4.61 12.50
N THR A 58 31.52 -3.98 13.19
CA THR A 58 31.29 -4.18 14.62
C THR A 58 30.84 -5.62 14.91
N CYS A 59 29.89 -6.17 14.15
CA CYS A 59 29.50 -7.57 14.27
C CYS A 59 30.71 -8.50 14.09
N LYS A 60 31.53 -8.25 13.06
CA LYS A 60 32.72 -9.05 12.76
C LYS A 60 33.77 -8.98 13.88
N SER A 61 34.05 -7.79 14.42
CA SER A 61 35.01 -7.61 15.51
C SER A 61 34.56 -8.27 16.82
N LEU A 62 33.25 -8.32 17.06
CA LEU A 62 32.65 -9.01 18.21
C LEU A 62 32.48 -10.52 18.00
N GLY A 63 32.83 -11.05 16.82
CA GLY A 63 32.59 -12.45 16.46
C GLY A 63 31.11 -12.83 16.39
N LYS A 64 30.23 -11.83 16.24
CA LYS A 64 28.78 -12.00 16.13
C LYS A 64 28.35 -11.98 14.67
N LYS A 65 27.29 -12.72 14.34
CA LYS A 65 26.63 -12.57 13.05
C LYS A 65 25.62 -11.42 13.15
N PRO A 66 25.51 -10.54 12.14
CA PRO A 66 24.44 -9.56 12.09
C PRO A 66 23.10 -10.29 12.08
N GLU A 67 22.29 -10.09 13.11
CA GLU A 67 21.01 -10.79 13.27
C GLU A 67 19.90 -10.02 12.57
N LYS A 68 19.27 -10.69 11.59
CA LYS A 68 18.03 -10.22 10.95
C LYS A 68 16.86 -11.01 11.54
N PRO A 69 16.10 -10.49 12.52
CA PRO A 69 15.10 -11.24 13.30
C PRO A 69 13.86 -11.71 12.52
N MET A 70 13.87 -11.67 11.19
CA MET A 70 12.77 -12.10 10.32
C MET A 70 12.68 -13.63 10.26
N SER A 71 12.40 -14.25 11.41
CA SER A 71 12.28 -15.69 11.65
C SER A 71 11.10 -16.36 10.93
N GLY A 72 10.26 -15.59 10.25
CA GLY A 72 9.02 -16.05 9.62
C GLY A 72 7.87 -16.30 10.61
N THR A 73 8.11 -16.21 11.92
CA THR A 73 7.07 -16.30 12.94
C THR A 73 6.48 -14.92 13.20
N PHE A 74 5.16 -14.78 13.01
CA PHE A 74 4.45 -13.52 13.17
C PHE A 74 3.26 -13.71 14.12
N ASN A 75 3.47 -13.43 15.40
CA ASN A 75 2.45 -13.57 16.43
C ASN A 75 1.68 -12.26 16.59
N ILE A 76 0.39 -12.26 16.27
CA ILE A 76 -0.46 -11.06 16.30
C ILE A 76 -1.72 -11.24 17.14
N ARG A 77 -2.17 -10.14 17.75
CA ARG A 77 -3.47 -10.05 18.43
C ARG A 77 -4.38 -9.14 17.60
N ILE A 78 -5.32 -9.74 16.88
CA ILE A 78 -6.20 -9.03 15.93
C ILE A 78 -7.62 -8.79 16.48
N GLY A 79 -7.89 -9.18 17.73
CA GLY A 79 -9.20 -9.11 18.35
C GLY A 79 -10.10 -10.30 18.00
N SER A 80 -11.06 -10.59 18.88
CA SER A 80 -11.96 -11.76 18.76
C SER A 80 -12.85 -11.69 17.52
N GLU A 81 -13.41 -10.51 17.24
CA GLU A 81 -14.32 -10.30 16.10
C GLU A 81 -13.61 -10.51 14.76
N LEU A 82 -12.43 -9.91 14.56
CA LEU A 82 -11.67 -10.07 13.32
C LEU A 82 -11.18 -11.51 13.17
N HIS A 83 -10.75 -12.15 14.26
CA HIS A 83 -10.36 -13.54 14.25
C HIS A 83 -11.51 -14.46 13.82
N GLN A 84 -12.71 -14.27 14.35
CA GLN A 84 -13.89 -15.04 13.95
C GLN A 84 -14.21 -14.86 12.46
N LYS A 85 -14.23 -13.60 11.98
CA LYS A 85 -14.49 -13.30 10.57
C LYS A 85 -13.43 -13.92 9.65
N ALA A 86 -12.15 -13.82 10.00
CA ALA A 86 -11.07 -14.41 9.23
C ALA A 86 -11.14 -15.95 9.20
N TYR A 87 -11.50 -16.58 10.32
CA TYR A 87 -11.64 -18.03 10.41
C TYR A 87 -12.80 -18.56 9.54
N LEU A 88 -13.96 -17.89 9.58
CA LEU A 88 -15.11 -18.25 8.75
C LEU A 88 -14.77 -18.09 7.26
N ALA A 89 -14.18 -16.96 6.87
CA ALA A 89 -13.74 -16.73 5.49
C ALA A 89 -12.71 -17.77 5.02
N ALA A 90 -11.75 -18.15 5.86
CA ALA A 90 -10.80 -19.21 5.53
C ALA A 90 -11.50 -20.57 5.32
N THR A 91 -12.48 -20.90 6.17
CA THR A 91 -13.25 -22.15 6.10
C THR A 91 -14.10 -22.22 4.84
N GLU A 92 -14.80 -21.13 4.47
CA GLU A 92 -15.60 -21.04 3.25
C GLU A 92 -14.76 -21.25 1.98
N ASN A 93 -13.50 -20.82 2.01
CA ASN A 93 -12.56 -21.00 0.90
C ASN A 93 -11.74 -22.30 1.00
N GLY A 94 -12.06 -23.20 1.93
CA GLY A 94 -11.37 -24.49 2.10
C GLY A 94 -9.91 -24.38 2.50
N MET A 95 -9.50 -23.29 3.15
CA MET A 95 -8.11 -23.02 3.51
C MET A 95 -7.92 -22.87 5.03
N LYS A 96 -6.68 -23.04 5.49
CA LYS A 96 -6.32 -22.79 6.90
C LYS A 96 -6.21 -21.29 7.16
N LEU A 97 -6.52 -20.86 8.38
CA LEU A 97 -6.43 -19.45 8.79
C LEU A 97 -5.07 -18.81 8.50
N ASN A 98 -3.96 -19.52 8.76
CA ASN A 98 -2.63 -19.00 8.48
C ASN A 98 -2.39 -18.76 6.98
N GLU A 99 -2.92 -19.61 6.11
CA GLU A 99 -2.82 -19.42 4.65
C GLU A 99 -3.67 -18.23 4.20
N PHE A 100 -4.88 -18.09 4.76
CA PHE A 100 -5.71 -16.90 4.53
C PHE A 100 -5.00 -15.60 4.92
N ILE A 101 -4.32 -15.58 6.08
CA ILE A 101 -3.55 -14.42 6.52
C ILE A 101 -2.35 -14.15 5.60
N LYS A 102 -1.60 -15.19 5.20
CA LYS A 102 -0.48 -15.04 4.24
C LYS A 102 -0.97 -14.45 2.92
N GLN A 103 -2.10 -14.92 2.41
CA GLN A 103 -2.69 -14.39 1.19
C GLN A 103 -3.08 -12.91 1.37
N ALA A 104 -3.75 -12.55 2.46
CA ALA A 104 -4.11 -11.16 2.74
C ALA A 104 -2.88 -10.23 2.80
N VAL A 105 -1.78 -10.70 3.40
CA VAL A 105 -0.51 -9.96 3.40
C VAL A 105 0.07 -9.83 1.99
N SER A 106 0.08 -10.93 1.21
CA SER A 106 0.56 -10.92 -0.18
C SER A 106 -0.26 -9.97 -1.07
N GLU A 107 -1.58 -9.96 -0.92
CA GLU A 107 -2.48 -9.06 -1.64
C GLU A 107 -2.15 -7.60 -1.34
N LYS A 108 -1.88 -7.25 -0.06
CA LYS A 108 -1.47 -5.89 0.31
C LYS A 108 -0.12 -5.48 -0.26
N LEU A 109 0.82 -6.43 -0.40
CA LEU A 109 2.14 -6.17 -0.97
C LEU A 109 2.15 -6.10 -2.50
N SER A 110 1.17 -6.72 -3.17
CA SER A 110 1.12 -6.83 -4.64
C SER A 110 0.86 -5.54 -5.42
N ALA A 111 0.83 -4.38 -4.73
CA ALA A 111 0.57 -3.04 -5.26
C ALA A 111 -0.79 -2.92 -5.99
N LYS A 112 -1.65 -2.00 -5.53
CA LYS A 112 -2.75 -1.52 -6.36
C LYS A 112 -2.14 -0.90 -7.62
N LYS A 113 -2.33 -1.51 -8.80
CA LYS A 113 -2.10 -0.82 -10.08
C LYS A 113 -3.05 0.37 -10.12
N GLU A 114 -2.54 1.56 -9.83
CA GLU A 114 -3.23 2.79 -10.17
C GLU A 114 -3.18 2.92 -11.70
N ILE A 115 -4.31 2.67 -12.37
CA ILE A 115 -4.46 2.96 -13.79
C ILE A 115 -4.76 4.46 -13.89
N HIS A 116 -3.74 5.27 -14.18
CA HIS A 116 -3.93 6.64 -14.63
C HIS A 116 -4.51 6.62 -16.05
N TYR A 117 -5.80 6.92 -16.19
CA TYR A 117 -6.39 7.27 -17.48
C TYR A 117 -6.03 8.72 -17.80
N HIS A 118 -5.21 8.95 -18.81
CA HIS A 118 -5.08 10.26 -19.45
C HIS A 118 -6.13 10.35 -20.56
N PHE A 119 -7.24 11.04 -20.30
CA PHE A 119 -8.17 11.43 -21.35
C PHE A 119 -7.65 12.73 -21.95
N GLU A 120 -7.01 12.66 -23.13
CA GLU A 120 -6.62 13.86 -23.87
C GLU A 120 -7.86 14.72 -24.12
N SER A 121 -7.71 15.99 -23.77
CA SER A 121 -8.77 16.96 -23.61
C SER A 121 -9.57 17.17 -24.89
N VAL A 122 -10.88 17.35 -24.67
CA VAL A 122 -11.88 17.85 -25.62
C VAL A 122 -11.38 19.13 -26.30
N THR A 123 -10.75 19.00 -27.47
CA THR A 123 -10.41 20.14 -28.34
C THR A 123 -10.70 19.81 -29.81
N ALA A 124 -11.91 19.33 -30.09
CA ALA A 124 -12.45 19.31 -31.45
C ALA A 124 -13.97 19.49 -31.46
N ILE A 125 -14.49 20.52 -30.78
CA ILE A 125 -15.81 21.09 -31.12
C ILE A 125 -15.59 22.54 -31.51
N SER A 126 -14.95 22.74 -32.67
CA SER A 126 -14.99 24.01 -33.36
C SER A 126 -16.11 23.99 -34.39
N ARG A 127 -17.10 24.86 -34.18
CA ARG A 127 -18.05 25.40 -35.18
C ARG A 127 -19.12 24.43 -35.72
N GLY A 128 -20.10 24.10 -34.88
CA GLY A 128 -21.46 23.84 -35.33
C GLY A 128 -22.36 25.03 -34.98
N ARG A 129 -22.81 25.81 -35.98
CA ARG A 129 -23.82 26.87 -35.79
C ARG A 129 -25.09 26.26 -35.22
N PHE A 130 -25.55 26.74 -34.08
CA PHE A 130 -26.90 26.47 -33.58
C PHE A 130 -27.90 27.24 -34.44
N THR A 131 -28.61 26.54 -35.34
CA THR A 131 -29.85 27.05 -35.93
C THR A 131 -31.02 26.50 -35.10
N THR A 132 -31.76 27.40 -34.46
CA THR A 132 -32.99 27.07 -33.74
C THR A 132 -34.10 26.71 -34.73
N SER A 133 -34.47 25.43 -34.80
CA SER A 133 -35.76 25.02 -35.37
C SER A 133 -36.62 24.39 -34.27
N HIS A 134 -37.73 25.07 -33.94
CA HIS A 134 -38.77 24.55 -33.07
C HIS A 134 -39.35 23.24 -33.63
N ARG A 135 -39.38 22.17 -32.82
CA ARG A 135 -40.27 21.03 -33.07
C ARG A 135 -40.93 20.56 -31.78
N LYS A 136 -42.26 20.50 -31.85
CA LYS A 136 -43.25 20.30 -30.79
C LYS A 136 -42.98 19.10 -29.88
N GLN A 137 -43.28 19.30 -28.58
CA GLN A 137 -43.53 18.24 -27.60
C GLN A 137 -44.61 17.28 -28.12
N SER A 138 -44.33 15.99 -28.05
CA SER A 138 -45.35 14.94 -28.05
C SER A 138 -45.17 14.07 -26.83
N ASN A 139 -46.17 14.14 -25.94
CA ASN A 139 -46.34 13.28 -24.78
C ASN A 139 -46.23 11.81 -25.16
N PHE A 140 -45.45 11.04 -24.40
CA PHE A 140 -45.57 9.58 -24.40
C PHE A 140 -45.87 9.10 -22.98
N VAL A 141 -47.05 8.49 -22.88
CA VAL A 141 -47.65 7.89 -21.70
C VAL A 141 -47.09 6.47 -21.56
N TRP A 142 -46.67 6.09 -20.35
CA TRP A 142 -46.34 4.70 -20.03
C TRP A 142 -47.62 3.97 -19.57
N THR A 143 -47.99 2.90 -20.24
CA THR A 143 -49.01 1.94 -19.77
C THR A 143 -48.33 0.69 -19.27
N ALA A 144 -48.45 0.40 -17.97
CA ALA A 144 -48.07 -0.88 -17.38
C ALA A 144 -49.13 -1.92 -17.75
N GLN A 145 -48.70 -3.05 -18.34
CA GLN A 145 -49.55 -4.23 -18.48
C GLN A 145 -49.34 -5.14 -17.27
N ASP A 146 -50.39 -5.23 -16.47
CA ASP A 146 -50.58 -6.14 -15.35
C ASP A 146 -51.43 -7.31 -15.89
N GLU A 147 -50.83 -8.46 -16.17
CA GLU A 147 -51.59 -9.67 -16.51
C GLU A 147 -51.73 -10.57 -15.28
N GLY A 148 -52.77 -10.27 -14.51
CA GLY A 148 -53.35 -11.18 -13.55
C GLY A 148 -54.05 -12.36 -14.23
N ARG A 149 -53.56 -13.57 -13.95
CA ARG A 149 -54.29 -14.75 -13.43
C ARG A 149 -55.79 -14.88 -13.82
N ILE A 150 -56.17 -15.92 -14.57
CA ILE A 150 -57.50 -16.56 -14.44
C ILE A 150 -57.39 -18.10 -14.53
N GLN A 151 -58.13 -18.75 -13.63
CA GLN A 151 -58.32 -20.18 -13.41
C GLN A 151 -59.36 -20.79 -14.38
N HIS A 152 -59.33 -22.11 -14.55
CA HIS A 152 -60.49 -23.00 -14.42
C HIS A 152 -60.03 -24.40 -14.04
#